data_AF-A0A972V5G8-F1
#
_entry.id   AF-A0A972V5G8-F1
#
_cell.length_a   1.000
_cell.length_b   1.000
_cell.length_c   1.000
_cell.angle_alpha   90.00
_cell.angle_beta   90.00
_cell.angle_gamma   90.00
#
_symmetry.space_group_name_H-M   'P 1'
#
loop_
_entity.id
_entity.type
_entity.pdbx_description
1 polymer ?
#
loop_
_entity_poly.entity_id
_entity_poly.type
_entity_poly.pdbx_seq_one_letter_code
_entity_poly.pdbx_strand_id
1 'polypeptide(L)'
;GGGGARGLLLGADLIACLMFLMGGRITAAATSGAIQRQGERLRNPAQAGLEWYGLMALVGMAGGQLAGLPAVAGAGAAVAALVVFWRLARWKVWKIVSRPEVFCLHLGFVWLGLGLLARAATGLIDAPLYFVAIHGVTVGALGTFSIAIMTRTSQQRARISVRLPKAIVGALFLITLAAGARLAVDLRAVPPEFILVSAGAWSAAFAVFLGQFGAIVRMGRPHPPGQHS
;
A
#
# COMPACT_ATOMS: atom_id res chain seq x y z
N GLY A 1 0.52 -25.45 15.71
CA GLY A 1 -0.53 -26.11 14.91
C GLY A 1 -0.66 -25.43 13.55
N GLY A 2 -0.66 -26.18 12.46
CA GLY A 2 -0.60 -25.65 11.08
C GLY A 2 -1.79 -24.77 10.64
N GLY A 3 -2.91 -24.79 11.38
CA GLY A 3 -4.08 -23.96 11.08
C GLY A 3 -3.87 -22.47 11.31
N GLY A 4 -3.13 -22.07 12.35
CA GLY A 4 -2.90 -20.65 12.68
C GLY A 4 -2.07 -19.92 11.61
N ALA A 5 -0.99 -20.54 11.15
CA ALA A 5 -0.14 -19.99 10.09
C ALA A 5 -0.87 -19.86 8.75
N ARG A 6 -1.77 -20.81 8.43
CA ARG A 6 -2.64 -20.75 7.25
C ARG A 6 -3.67 -19.62 7.35
N GLY A 7 -4.27 -19.42 8.53
CA GLY A 7 -5.22 -18.33 8.77
C GLY A 7 -4.59 -16.94 8.59
N LEU A 8 -3.37 -16.75 9.11
CA LEU A 8 -2.61 -15.51 8.91
C LEU A 8 -2.33 -15.21 7.43
N LEU A 9 -1.95 -16.25 6.66
CA LEU A 9 -1.70 -16.10 5.22
C LEU A 9 -2.97 -15.71 4.47
N LEU A 10 -4.09 -16.37 4.73
CA LEU A 10 -5.35 -16.04 4.07
C LEU A 10 -5.82 -14.62 4.41
N GLY A 11 -5.60 -14.18 5.65
CA GLY A 11 -5.86 -12.80 6.07
C GLY A 11 -4.99 -11.80 5.29
N ALA A 12 -3.69 -12.06 5.17
CA ALA A 12 -2.78 -11.23 4.38
C ALA A 12 -3.13 -11.23 2.88
N ASP A 13 -3.49 -12.39 2.33
CA ASP A 13 -3.90 -12.56 0.93
C ASP A 13 -5.20 -11.78 0.64
N LEU A 14 -6.17 -11.79 1.57
CA LEU A 14 -7.39 -11.00 1.48
C LEU A 14 -7.09 -9.50 1.52
N ILE A 15 -6.24 -9.06 2.45
CA ILE A 15 -5.83 -7.65 2.54
C ILE A 15 -5.09 -7.22 1.26
N ALA A 16 -4.20 -8.06 0.72
CA ALA A 16 -3.53 -7.83 -0.56
C ALA A 16 -4.53 -7.68 -1.71
N CYS A 17 -5.56 -8.53 -1.76
CA CYS A 17 -6.62 -8.47 -2.75
C CYS A 17 -7.42 -7.15 -2.67
N LEU A 18 -7.83 -6.77 -1.46
CA LEU A 18 -8.53 -5.50 -1.20
C LEU A 18 -7.68 -4.30 -1.62
N MET A 19 -6.38 -4.28 -1.29
CA MET A 19 -5.46 -3.21 -1.69
C MET A 19 -5.24 -3.17 -3.20
N PHE A 20 -5.09 -4.31 -3.86
CA PHE A 20 -4.93 -4.39 -5.31
C PHE A 20 -6.13 -3.79 -6.05
N LEU A 21 -7.34 -4.17 -5.62
CA LEU A 21 -8.61 -3.72 -6.19
C LEU A 21 -8.89 -2.26 -5.86
N MET A 22 -9.12 -1.97 -4.58
CA MET A 22 -9.62 -0.68 -4.13
C MET A 22 -8.53 0.37 -4.26
N GLY A 23 -7.30 0.04 -3.85
CA GLY A 23 -6.13 0.87 -4.09
C GLY A 23 -5.92 1.11 -5.59
N GLY A 24 -6.18 0.13 -6.44
CA GLY A 24 -6.05 0.25 -7.89
C GLY A 24 -6.99 1.27 -8.50
N ARG A 25 -8.27 1.24 -8.09
CA ARG A 25 -9.28 2.21 -8.56
C ARG A 25 -9.01 3.62 -8.03
N ILE A 26 -8.64 3.74 -6.76
CA ILE A 26 -8.29 5.03 -6.15
C ILE A 26 -7.05 5.63 -6.84
N THR A 27 -6.01 4.80 -7.05
CA THR A 27 -4.77 5.23 -7.71
C THR A 27 -5.03 5.63 -9.15
N ALA A 28 -5.75 4.82 -9.92
CA ALA A 28 -6.13 5.15 -11.29
C ALA A 28 -6.83 6.52 -11.41
N ALA A 29 -7.82 6.78 -10.55
CA ALA A 29 -8.53 8.06 -10.54
C ALA A 29 -7.61 9.22 -10.13
N ALA A 30 -6.77 9.03 -9.10
CA ALA A 30 -5.83 10.03 -8.63
C ALA A 30 -4.77 10.39 -9.68
N THR A 31 -4.18 9.37 -10.32
CA THR A 31 -3.19 9.51 -11.40
C THR A 31 -3.79 10.19 -12.61
N SER A 32 -4.95 9.75 -13.07
CA SER A 32 -5.63 10.36 -14.21
C SER A 32 -5.90 11.84 -13.96
N GLY A 33 -6.41 12.18 -12.77
CA GLY A 33 -6.66 13.57 -12.40
C GLY A 33 -5.38 14.41 -12.28
N ALA A 34 -4.28 13.86 -11.77
CA ALA A 34 -3.01 14.57 -11.67
C ALA A 34 -2.38 14.83 -13.05
N ILE A 35 -2.39 13.85 -13.94
CA ILE A 35 -1.90 13.98 -15.32
C ILE A 35 -2.79 14.96 -16.12
N GLN A 36 -4.10 14.92 -15.93
CA GLN A 36 -5.04 15.86 -16.57
C GLN A 36 -4.77 17.31 -16.18
N ARG A 37 -4.39 17.58 -14.93
CA ARG A 37 -3.99 18.92 -14.47
C ARG A 37 -2.68 19.42 -15.08
N GLN A 38 -1.89 18.53 -15.70
CA GLN A 38 -0.68 18.89 -16.45
C GLN A 38 -0.99 19.12 -17.95
N GLY A 39 -2.25 19.03 -18.38
CA GLY A 39 -2.65 19.17 -19.79
C GLY A 39 -2.55 17.87 -20.61
N GLU A 40 -2.12 16.77 -20.00
CA GLU A 40 -2.03 15.46 -20.66
C GLU A 40 -3.25 14.58 -20.36
N ARG A 41 -3.46 13.49 -21.11
CA ARG A 41 -4.49 12.50 -20.80
C ARG A 41 -3.90 11.10 -20.68
N LEU A 42 -4.20 10.42 -19.58
CA LEU A 42 -3.83 9.03 -19.41
C LEU A 42 -4.87 8.14 -20.10
N ARG A 43 -4.45 7.37 -21.12
CA ARG A 43 -5.33 6.44 -21.83
C ARG A 43 -5.59 5.20 -20.97
N ASN A 44 -6.87 4.87 -20.77
CA ASN A 44 -7.32 3.73 -19.96
C ASN A 44 -6.68 3.69 -18.55
N PRO A 45 -6.97 4.69 -17.69
CA PRO A 45 -6.35 4.80 -16.37
C PRO A 45 -6.71 3.65 -15.43
N ALA A 46 -7.92 3.09 -15.56
CA ALA A 46 -8.37 1.95 -14.76
C ALA A 46 -7.64 0.65 -15.09
N GLN A 47 -7.16 0.51 -16.33
CA GLN A 47 -6.45 -0.68 -16.80
C GLN A 47 -7.25 -1.98 -16.59
N ALA A 48 -8.54 -1.98 -16.96
CA ALA A 48 -9.50 -3.04 -16.62
C ALA A 48 -9.05 -4.48 -16.95
N GLY A 49 -8.36 -4.69 -18.08
CA GLY A 49 -7.80 -6.00 -18.42
C GLY A 49 -6.75 -6.47 -17.41
N LEU A 50 -5.82 -5.59 -17.02
CA LEU A 50 -4.79 -5.91 -16.01
C LEU A 50 -5.41 -6.11 -14.63
N GLU A 51 -6.47 -5.37 -14.29
CA GLU A 51 -7.23 -5.63 -13.07
C GLU A 51 -7.81 -7.04 -13.06
N TRP A 52 -8.45 -7.47 -14.16
CA TRP A 52 -8.98 -8.82 -14.28
C TRP A 52 -7.90 -9.90 -14.15
N TYR A 53 -6.78 -9.76 -14.87
CA TYR A 53 -5.67 -10.72 -14.76
C TYR A 53 -5.07 -10.78 -13.35
N GLY A 54 -4.89 -9.63 -12.70
CA GLY A 54 -4.39 -9.58 -11.33
C GLY A 54 -5.36 -10.20 -10.32
N LEU A 55 -6.66 -9.99 -10.50
CA LEU A 55 -7.69 -10.63 -9.68
C LEU A 55 -7.69 -12.15 -9.81
N MET A 56 -7.67 -12.66 -11.04
CA MET A 56 -7.60 -14.10 -11.28
C MET A 56 -6.33 -14.71 -10.68
N ALA A 57 -5.20 -14.00 -10.78
CA ALA A 57 -3.94 -14.42 -10.18
C ALA A 57 -4.00 -14.46 -8.64
N LEU A 58 -4.61 -13.46 -8.00
CA LEU A 58 -4.80 -13.42 -6.54
C LEU A 58 -5.79 -14.48 -6.04
N VAL A 59 -6.85 -14.76 -6.81
CA VAL A 59 -7.78 -15.86 -6.52
C VAL A 59 -7.07 -17.20 -6.68
N GLY A 60 -6.27 -17.39 -7.73
CA GLY A 60 -5.44 -18.58 -7.93
C GLY A 60 -4.42 -18.76 -6.81
N MET A 61 -3.81 -17.67 -6.33
CA MET A 61 -2.91 -17.66 -5.18
C MET A 61 -3.61 -18.21 -3.92
N ALA A 62 -4.76 -17.63 -3.57
CA ALA A 62 -5.55 -18.03 -2.40
C ALA A 62 -6.08 -19.47 -2.54
N GLY A 63 -6.57 -19.85 -3.72
CA GLY A 63 -7.04 -21.19 -4.03
C GLY A 63 -5.93 -22.24 -3.91
N GLY A 64 -4.75 -21.96 -4.44
CA GLY A 64 -3.57 -22.82 -4.29
C GLY A 64 -3.17 -22.99 -2.82
N GLN A 65 -3.22 -21.91 -2.04
CA GLN A 65 -2.95 -21.96 -0.59
C GLN A 65 -3.97 -22.84 0.16
N LEU A 66 -5.26 -22.73 -0.17
CA LEU A 66 -6.34 -23.53 0.44
C LEU A 66 -6.24 -25.00 0.07
N ALA A 67 -5.89 -25.30 -1.18
CA ALA A 67 -5.70 -26.66 -1.68
C ALA A 67 -4.39 -27.31 -1.21
N GLY A 68 -3.51 -26.57 -0.52
CA GLY A 68 -2.20 -27.07 -0.11
C GLY A 68 -1.23 -27.26 -1.29
N LEU A 69 -1.41 -26.50 -2.37
CA LEU A 69 -0.61 -26.52 -3.59
C LEU A 69 0.32 -25.28 -3.63
N PRO A 70 1.51 -25.33 -2.98
CA PRO A 70 2.39 -24.17 -2.85
C PRO A 70 2.85 -23.62 -4.20
N ALA A 71 3.08 -24.47 -5.20
CA ALA A 71 3.46 -24.05 -6.54
C ALA A 71 2.36 -23.23 -7.24
N VAL A 72 1.08 -23.61 -7.08
CA VAL A 72 -0.06 -22.86 -7.61
C VAL A 72 -0.20 -21.53 -6.88
N ALA A 73 -0.04 -21.54 -5.55
CA ALA A 73 -0.06 -20.32 -4.75
C ALA A 73 1.06 -19.35 -5.19
N GLY A 74 2.28 -19.86 -5.35
CA GLY A 74 3.45 -19.11 -5.78
C GLY A 74 3.32 -18.57 -7.20
N ALA A 75 2.77 -19.36 -8.14
CA ALA A 75 2.53 -18.93 -9.52
C ALA A 75 1.49 -17.79 -9.57
N GLY A 76 0.39 -17.92 -8.82
CA GLY A 76 -0.61 -16.86 -8.69
C GLY A 76 -0.01 -15.57 -8.12
N ALA A 77 0.81 -15.68 -7.07
CA ALA A 77 1.52 -14.55 -6.49
C ALA A 77 2.50 -13.90 -7.48
N ALA A 78 3.23 -14.70 -8.27
CA ALA A 78 4.17 -14.20 -9.28
C ALA A 78 3.44 -13.38 -10.36
N VAL A 79 2.35 -13.93 -10.91
CA VAL A 79 1.55 -13.23 -11.92
C VAL A 79 0.94 -11.95 -11.33
N ALA A 80 0.42 -12.00 -10.10
CA ALA A 80 -0.12 -10.82 -9.43
C ALA A 80 0.95 -9.73 -9.22
N ALA A 81 2.16 -10.09 -8.80
CA ALA A 81 3.29 -9.17 -8.66
C ALA A 81 3.66 -8.52 -10.01
N LEU A 82 3.78 -9.33 -11.07
CA LEU A 82 4.06 -8.83 -12.43
C LEU A 82 2.99 -7.85 -12.90
N VAL A 83 1.71 -8.16 -12.68
CA VAL A 83 0.59 -7.26 -13.00
C VAL A 83 0.70 -5.96 -12.20
N VAL A 84 1.02 -6.01 -10.90
CA VAL A 84 1.21 -4.80 -10.08
C VAL A 84 2.32 -3.90 -10.65
N PHE A 85 3.49 -4.46 -10.94
CA PHE A 85 4.60 -3.68 -11.50
C PHE A 85 4.30 -3.16 -12.91
N TRP A 86 3.60 -3.95 -13.72
CA TRP A 86 3.15 -3.51 -15.05
C TRP A 86 2.16 -2.35 -14.95
N ARG A 87 1.22 -2.40 -14.00
CA ARG A 87 0.26 -1.30 -13.75
C ARG A 87 0.99 -0.03 -13.33
N LEU A 88 1.99 -0.12 -12.46
CA LEU A 88 2.85 1.00 -12.08
C LEU A 88 3.51 1.64 -13.31
N ALA A 89 4.15 0.84 -14.17
CA ALA A 89 4.78 1.36 -15.39
C ALA A 89 3.75 2.04 -16.31
N ARG A 90 2.57 1.44 -16.49
CA ARG A 90 1.48 1.97 -17.32
C ARG A 90 0.86 3.26 -16.79
N TRP A 91 0.89 3.48 -15.47
CA TRP A 91 0.49 4.74 -14.85
C TRP A 91 1.52 5.87 -15.01
N LYS A 92 2.71 5.56 -15.58
CA LYS A 92 3.78 6.54 -15.82
C LYS A 92 4.17 7.30 -14.54
N VAL A 93 4.44 6.57 -13.45
CA VAL A 93 4.71 7.14 -12.11
C VAL A 93 5.75 8.28 -12.14
N TRP A 94 6.75 8.18 -13.02
CA TRP A 94 7.77 9.21 -13.23
C TRP A 94 7.21 10.60 -13.58
N LYS A 95 6.01 10.71 -14.18
CA LYS A 95 5.38 12.01 -14.50
C LYS A 95 4.73 12.69 -13.29
N ILE A 96 4.55 11.97 -12.18
CA ILE A 96 3.82 12.43 -11.00
C ILE A 96 4.65 12.34 -9.71
N VAL A 97 5.97 12.13 -9.80
CA VAL A 97 6.88 12.09 -8.64
C VAL A 97 6.90 13.39 -7.84
N SER A 98 6.67 14.53 -8.49
CA SER A 98 6.56 15.84 -7.83
C SER A 98 5.22 16.08 -7.11
N ARG A 99 4.29 15.12 -7.19
CA ARG A 99 2.94 15.16 -6.61
C ARG A 99 2.85 14.12 -5.49
N PRO A 100 3.34 14.41 -4.26
CA PRO A 100 3.38 13.44 -3.17
C PRO A 100 2.01 12.84 -2.85
N GLU A 101 0.93 13.59 -3.10
CA GLU A 101 -0.45 13.14 -2.89
C GLU A 101 -0.92 11.99 -3.78
N VAL A 102 -0.25 11.78 -4.92
CA VAL A 102 -0.54 10.67 -5.83
C VAL A 102 0.60 9.65 -5.80
N PHE A 103 1.84 10.11 -5.67
CA PHE A 103 3.01 9.23 -5.61
C PHE A 103 2.92 8.23 -4.44
N CYS A 104 2.41 8.64 -3.28
CA CYS A 104 2.29 7.75 -2.12
C CYS A 104 1.40 6.52 -2.38
N LEU A 105 0.39 6.63 -3.24
CA LEU A 105 -0.45 5.50 -3.62
C LEU A 105 0.32 4.49 -4.47
N HIS A 106 1.22 4.96 -5.33
CA HIS A 106 2.10 4.12 -6.13
C HIS A 106 3.15 3.45 -5.26
N LEU A 107 3.66 4.15 -4.24
CA LEU A 107 4.56 3.57 -3.25
C LEU A 107 3.89 2.42 -2.48
N GLY A 108 2.60 2.54 -2.15
CA GLY A 108 1.82 1.43 -1.59
C GLY A 108 1.78 0.21 -2.53
N PHE A 109 1.62 0.44 -3.84
CA PHE A 109 1.69 -0.61 -4.85
C PHE A 109 3.09 -1.21 -5.01
N VAL A 110 4.16 -0.43 -4.87
CA VAL A 110 5.54 -0.96 -4.88
C VAL A 110 5.71 -1.96 -3.75
N TRP A 111 5.33 -1.58 -2.52
CA TRP A 111 5.39 -2.50 -1.37
C TRP A 111 4.51 -3.73 -1.55
N LEU A 112 3.30 -3.58 -2.12
CA LEU A 112 2.41 -4.69 -2.43
C LEU A 112 3.07 -5.67 -3.42
N GLY A 113 3.67 -5.15 -4.49
CA GLY A 113 4.38 -5.96 -5.48
C GLY A 113 5.57 -6.70 -4.89
N LEU A 114 6.35 -6.04 -4.02
CA LEU A 114 7.47 -6.67 -3.32
C LEU A 114 7.02 -7.80 -2.38
N GLY A 115 5.93 -7.59 -1.62
CA GLY A 115 5.34 -8.63 -0.78
C GLY A 115 4.83 -9.83 -1.58
N LEU A 116 4.17 -9.59 -2.71
CA LEU A 116 3.72 -10.65 -3.63
C LEU A 116 4.89 -11.38 -4.30
N LEU A 117 6.00 -10.71 -4.59
CA LEU A 117 7.20 -11.34 -5.14
C LEU A 117 7.87 -12.27 -4.11
N ALA A 118 7.97 -11.83 -2.85
CA ALA A 118 8.44 -12.69 -1.76
C ALA A 118 7.52 -13.91 -1.55
N ARG A 119 6.20 -13.70 -1.68
CA ARG A 119 5.20 -14.78 -1.64
C ARG A 119 5.39 -15.78 -2.78
N ALA A 120 5.65 -15.29 -3.99
CA ALA A 120 5.95 -16.12 -5.16
C ALA A 120 7.19 -16.99 -4.93
N ALA A 121 8.28 -16.39 -4.45
CA ALA A 121 9.52 -17.11 -4.16
C ALA A 121 9.33 -18.21 -3.09
N THR A 122 8.51 -17.94 -2.07
CA THR A 122 8.17 -18.96 -1.06
C THR A 122 7.45 -20.16 -1.68
N GLY A 123 6.50 -19.93 -2.61
CA GLY A 123 5.71 -21.01 -3.21
C GLY A 123 6.39 -21.76 -4.37
N LEU A 124 7.28 -21.09 -5.12
CA LEU A 124 7.90 -21.64 -6.33
C LEU A 124 9.27 -22.28 -6.10
N ILE A 125 10.06 -21.73 -5.17
CA ILE A 125 11.45 -22.16 -4.93
C ILE A 125 11.72 -22.45 -3.46
N ASP A 126 10.67 -22.58 -2.64
CA ASP A 126 10.75 -22.84 -1.19
C ASP A 126 11.66 -21.86 -0.44
N ALA A 127 11.74 -20.60 -0.92
CA ALA A 127 12.57 -19.60 -0.28
C ALA A 127 12.01 -19.24 1.11
N PRO A 128 12.85 -19.03 2.14
CA PRO A 128 12.42 -18.73 3.50
C PRO A 128 11.94 -17.26 3.67
N LEU A 129 11.09 -16.79 2.76
CA LEU A 129 10.64 -15.40 2.64
C LEU A 129 9.22 -15.19 3.17
N TYR A 130 8.75 -16.10 4.02
CA TYR A 130 7.40 -16.08 4.59
C TYR A 130 7.09 -14.75 5.30
N PHE A 131 7.96 -14.31 6.21
CA PHE A 131 7.77 -13.06 6.96
C PHE A 131 7.98 -11.83 6.08
N VAL A 132 8.90 -11.89 5.11
CA VAL A 132 9.11 -10.83 4.11
C VAL A 132 7.82 -10.57 3.33
N ALA A 133 7.12 -11.63 2.90
CA ALA A 133 5.85 -11.50 2.20
C ALA A 133 4.78 -10.82 3.06
N ILE A 134 4.61 -11.29 4.31
CA ILE A 134 3.60 -10.74 5.23
C ILE A 134 3.91 -9.29 5.59
N HIS A 135 5.14 -8.97 6.01
CA HIS A 135 5.50 -7.62 6.42
C HIS A 135 5.58 -6.64 5.24
N GLY A 136 5.93 -7.10 4.04
CA GLY A 136 5.89 -6.27 2.83
C GLY A 136 4.46 -5.79 2.54
N VAL A 137 3.49 -6.68 2.65
CA VAL A 137 2.06 -6.38 2.49
C VAL A 137 1.52 -5.56 3.66
N THR A 138 1.83 -5.93 4.90
CA THR A 138 1.17 -5.35 6.10
C THR A 138 1.84 -4.10 6.63
N VAL A 139 3.18 -4.07 6.74
CA VAL A 139 3.93 -2.89 7.22
C VAL A 139 4.09 -1.89 6.09
N GLY A 140 4.54 -2.35 4.92
CA GLY A 140 4.78 -1.51 3.74
C GLY A 140 3.50 -1.05 3.06
N ALA A 141 2.79 -1.96 2.39
CA ALA A 141 1.67 -1.59 1.53
C ALA A 141 0.49 -1.04 2.33
N LEU A 142 -0.01 -1.81 3.31
CA LEU A 142 -1.15 -1.41 4.13
C LEU A 142 -0.85 -0.16 4.95
N GLY A 143 0.32 -0.07 5.59
CA GLY A 143 0.72 1.15 6.32
C GLY A 143 0.71 2.39 5.42
N THR A 144 1.27 2.28 4.21
CA THR A 144 1.33 3.38 3.24
C THR A 144 -0.08 3.77 2.76
N PHE A 145 -0.89 2.79 2.34
CA PHE A 145 -2.26 3.04 1.90
C PHE A 145 -3.12 3.63 3.01
N SER A 146 -3.02 3.13 4.24
CA SER A 146 -3.79 3.63 5.38
C SER A 146 -3.52 5.10 5.63
N ILE A 147 -2.26 5.53 5.80
CA ILE A 147 -1.94 6.94 6.04
C ILE A 147 -2.41 7.82 4.87
N ALA A 148 -2.14 7.40 3.62
CA ALA A 148 -2.51 8.17 2.44
C ALA A 148 -4.04 8.34 2.29
N ILE A 149 -4.79 7.23 2.40
CA ILE A 149 -6.25 7.22 2.21
C ILE A 149 -6.95 7.89 3.40
N MET A 150 -6.55 7.61 4.64
CA MET A 150 -7.15 8.24 5.82
C MET A 150 -6.94 9.76 5.80
N THR A 151 -5.74 10.23 5.44
CA THR A 151 -5.47 11.67 5.30
C THR A 151 -6.39 12.29 4.25
N ARG A 152 -6.44 11.70 3.05
CA ARG A 152 -7.26 12.19 1.94
C ARG A 152 -8.75 12.22 2.29
N THR A 153 -9.27 11.12 2.85
CA THR A 153 -10.68 11.01 3.21
C THR A 153 -11.06 11.97 4.33
N SER A 154 -10.17 12.20 5.28
CA SER A 154 -10.36 13.21 6.35
C SER A 154 -10.45 14.62 5.76
N GLN A 155 -9.57 14.97 4.82
CA GLN A 155 -9.62 16.26 4.12
C GLN A 155 -10.89 16.43 3.29
N GLN A 156 -11.32 15.38 2.58
CA GLN A 156 -12.55 15.37 1.80
C GLN A 156 -13.78 15.57 2.69
N ARG A 157 -13.86 14.88 3.82
CA ARG A 157 -14.96 15.03 4.80
C ARG A 157 -14.97 16.42 5.44
N ALA A 158 -13.79 16.97 5.73
CA ALA A 158 -13.62 18.34 6.21
C ALA A 158 -13.87 19.40 5.11
N ARG A 159 -14.13 19.00 3.87
CA ARG A 159 -14.34 19.88 2.70
C ARG A 159 -13.21 20.88 2.46
N ILE A 160 -11.99 20.52 2.84
CA ILE A 160 -10.78 21.32 2.58
C ILE A 160 -10.02 20.77 1.38
N SER A 161 -9.04 21.54 0.88
CA SER A 161 -8.22 21.11 -0.26
C SER A 161 -7.48 19.80 0.04
N VAL A 162 -7.59 18.83 -0.86
CA VAL A 162 -6.86 17.55 -0.77
C VAL A 162 -5.40 17.78 -1.18
N ARG A 163 -4.54 18.02 -0.19
CA ARG A 163 -3.09 18.19 -0.34
C ARG A 163 -2.40 17.51 0.83
N LEU A 164 -1.39 16.69 0.57
CA LEU A 164 -0.66 16.05 1.67
C LEU A 164 0.14 17.10 2.46
N PRO A 165 -0.10 17.26 3.78
CA PRO A 165 0.76 18.08 4.62
C PRO A 165 2.19 17.54 4.63
N LYS A 166 3.19 18.41 4.76
CA LYS A 166 4.62 18.00 4.83
C LYS A 166 4.85 16.96 5.93
N ALA A 167 4.16 17.08 7.07
CA ALA A 167 4.21 16.10 8.15
C ALA A 167 3.74 14.70 7.71
N ILE A 168 2.68 14.60 6.90
CA ILE A 168 2.21 13.32 6.36
C ILE A 168 3.21 12.75 5.34
N VAL A 169 3.86 13.59 4.54
CA VAL A 169 4.97 13.14 3.68
C VAL A 169 6.10 12.54 4.53
N GLY A 170 6.47 13.18 5.63
CA GLY A 170 7.41 12.63 6.62
C GLY A 170 6.94 11.29 7.21
N ALA A 171 5.66 11.17 7.56
CA ALA A 171 5.07 9.91 8.04
C ALA A 171 5.15 8.78 7.01
N LEU A 172 4.98 9.06 5.72
CA LEU A 172 5.12 8.07 4.65
C LEU A 172 6.58 7.62 4.46
N PHE A 173 7.55 8.53 4.64
CA PHE A 173 8.95 8.14 4.71
C PHE A 173 9.23 7.24 5.92
N LEU A 174 8.65 7.54 7.09
CA LEU A 174 8.76 6.70 8.28
C LEU A 174 8.15 5.31 8.07
N ILE A 175 7.02 5.18 7.37
CA ILE A 175 6.46 3.86 6.99
C ILE A 175 7.43 3.10 6.07
N THR A 176 8.02 3.78 5.09
CA THR A 176 8.99 3.17 4.17
C THR A 176 10.23 2.70 4.91
N LEU A 177 10.75 3.51 5.84
CA LEU A 177 11.84 3.13 6.74
C LEU A 177 11.45 1.93 7.60
N ALA A 178 10.24 1.94 8.18
CA ALA A 178 9.74 0.87 9.02
C ALA A 178 9.66 -0.46 8.27
N ALA A 179 9.09 -0.44 7.06
CA ALA A 179 8.99 -1.59 6.18
C ALA A 179 10.37 -2.08 5.74
N GLY A 180 11.25 -1.17 5.31
CA GLY A 180 12.62 -1.51 4.91
C GLY A 180 13.42 -2.17 6.03
N ALA A 181 13.40 -1.58 7.23
CA ALA A 181 14.04 -2.16 8.41
C ALA A 181 13.45 -3.53 8.78
N ARG A 182 12.12 -3.68 8.70
CA ARG A 182 11.43 -4.95 8.96
C ARG A 182 11.90 -6.04 8.00
N LEU A 183 11.88 -5.74 6.70
CA LEU A 183 12.27 -6.68 5.66
C LEU A 183 13.76 -7.03 5.74
N ALA A 184 14.61 -6.06 6.08
CA ALA A 184 16.03 -6.31 6.28
C ALA A 184 16.29 -7.30 7.45
N VAL A 185 15.52 -7.17 8.55
CA VAL A 185 15.58 -8.14 9.66
C VAL A 185 15.06 -9.52 9.22
N ASP A 186 13.92 -9.57 8.53
CA ASP A 186 13.35 -10.83 8.02
C ASP A 186 14.30 -11.56 7.05
N LEU A 187 15.04 -10.80 6.23
CA LEU A 187 16.06 -11.29 5.31
C LEU A 187 17.40 -11.63 6.00
N ARG A 188 17.52 -11.36 7.31
CA ARG A 188 18.78 -11.47 8.08
C ARG A 188 19.91 -10.61 7.50
N ALA A 189 19.57 -9.54 6.78
CA ALA A 189 20.53 -8.60 6.20
C ALA A 189 21.07 -7.60 7.25
N VAL A 190 20.36 -7.45 8.37
CA VAL A 190 20.76 -6.62 9.51
C VAL A 190 20.53 -7.38 10.82
N PRO A 191 21.15 -6.94 11.93
CA PRO A 191 20.94 -7.53 13.24
C PRO A 191 19.49 -7.43 13.74
N PRO A 192 19.02 -8.37 14.61
CA PRO A 192 17.64 -8.41 15.08
C PRO A 192 17.17 -7.14 15.80
N GLU A 193 18.05 -6.38 16.45
CA GLU A 193 17.74 -5.14 17.17
C GLU A 193 17.16 -4.03 16.27
N PHE A 194 17.38 -4.11 14.95
CA PHE A 194 16.74 -3.21 13.99
C PHE A 194 15.21 -3.35 13.96
N ILE A 195 14.64 -4.37 14.60
CA ILE A 195 13.20 -4.45 14.88
C ILE A 195 12.69 -3.22 15.66
N LEU A 196 13.52 -2.63 16.54
CA LEU A 196 13.17 -1.43 17.29
C LEU A 196 13.10 -0.19 16.39
N VAL A 197 13.98 -0.11 15.38
CA VAL A 197 13.92 0.94 14.35
C VAL A 197 12.63 0.81 13.56
N SER A 198 12.26 -0.41 13.16
CA SER A 198 11.02 -0.67 12.45
C SER A 198 9.79 -0.27 13.28
N ALA A 199 9.71 -0.76 14.52
CA ALA A 199 8.60 -0.46 15.43
C ALA A 199 8.51 1.04 15.74
N GLY A 200 9.64 1.67 16.08
CA GLY A 200 9.70 3.10 16.39
C GLY A 200 9.29 3.98 15.21
N ALA A 201 9.79 3.69 14.01
CA ALA A 201 9.42 4.43 12.80
C ALA A 201 7.93 4.26 12.46
N TRP A 202 7.38 3.04 12.59
CA TRP A 202 5.97 2.79 12.34
C TRP A 202 5.07 3.52 13.35
N SER A 203 5.39 3.42 14.65
CA SER A 203 4.66 4.11 15.71
C SER A 203 4.72 5.63 15.54
N ALA A 204 5.90 6.18 15.22
CA ALA A 204 6.07 7.61 14.97
C ALA A 204 5.24 8.08 13.75
N ALA A 205 5.19 7.29 12.67
CA ALA A 205 4.38 7.61 11.49
C ALA A 205 2.89 7.75 11.84
N PHE A 206 2.35 6.81 12.62
CA PHE A 206 0.95 6.86 13.05
C PHE A 206 0.68 7.95 14.09
N ALA A 207 1.64 8.26 14.97
CA ALA A 207 1.53 9.39 15.90
C ALA A 207 1.46 10.73 15.14
N VAL A 208 2.31 10.91 14.12
CA VAL A 208 2.27 12.09 13.24
C VAL A 208 0.93 12.18 12.50
N PHE A 209 0.44 11.06 11.97
CA PHE A 209 -0.88 11.01 11.34
C PHE A 209 -1.98 11.42 12.32
N LEU A 210 -1.98 10.92 13.55
CA LEU A 210 -3.00 11.23 14.56
C LEU A 210 -3.04 12.74 14.89
N GLY A 211 -1.87 13.37 15.05
CA GLY A 211 -1.79 14.81 15.24
C GLY A 211 -2.36 15.62 14.07
N GLN A 212 -2.04 15.21 12.84
CA GLN A 212 -2.56 15.84 11.62
C GLN A 212 -4.05 15.61 11.42
N PHE A 213 -4.55 14.41 11.73
CA PHE A 213 -5.97 14.10 11.71
C PHE A 213 -6.76 15.03 12.63
N GLY A 214 -6.29 15.22 13.88
CA GLY A 214 -6.90 16.15 14.82
C GLY A 214 -6.87 17.62 14.36
N ALA A 215 -5.84 18.03 13.61
CA ALA A 215 -5.79 19.35 12.99
C ALA A 215 -6.82 19.49 11.85
N ILE A 216 -6.90 18.51 10.94
CA ILE A 216 -7.84 18.49 9.81
C ILE A 216 -9.29 18.55 10.29
N VAL A 217 -9.64 17.75 11.31
CA VAL A 217 -11.00 17.73 11.87
C VAL A 217 -11.38 19.08 12.48
N ARG A 218 -10.44 19.77 13.15
CA ARG A 218 -10.68 21.11 13.71
C ARG A 218 -10.93 22.16 12.63
N MET A 219 -10.21 22.10 11.51
CA MET A 219 -10.40 23.03 10.39
C MET A 219 -11.75 22.85 9.67
N GLY A 220 -12.30 21.63 9.65
CA GLY A 220 -13.57 21.34 8.98
C GLY A 220 -14.83 21.68 9.80
N ARG A 221 -14.69 22.16 11.05
CA ARG A 221 -15.85 22.56 11.86
C ARG A 221 -16.38 23.91 11.39
N PRO A 222 -17.70 24.06 11.15
CA PRO A 222 -18.29 25.37 10.90
C PRO A 222 -18.02 26.29 12.09
N HIS A 223 -17.67 27.55 11.82
CA HIS A 223 -17.54 28.57 12.86
C HIS A 223 -18.91 28.70 13.56
N PRO A 224 -18.98 28.70 14.90
CA PRO A 224 -20.25 28.94 15.58
C PRO A 224 -20.80 30.31 15.15
N PRO A 225 -22.09 30.41 14.80
CA PRO A 225 -22.67 31.70 14.46
C PRO A 225 -22.69 32.59 15.71
N GLY A 226 -21.91 33.66 15.70
CA GLY A 226 -21.98 34.73 16.71
C GLY A 226 -20.66 35.09 17.37
N GLN A 227 -19.80 35.84 16.65
CA GLN A 227 -18.94 36.88 17.21
C GLN A 227 -18.79 38.01 16.18
N HIS A 228 -19.91 38.64 15.83
CA HIS A 228 -19.91 40.04 15.42
C HIS A 228 -20.54 40.79 16.59
N SER A 229 -19.68 41.36 17.43
CA SER A 229 -20.04 42.41 18.39
C SER A 229 -19.78 43.75 17.73
#